data_AF-A0A6G5A463-F1
#
_entry.id   AF-A0A6G5A463-F1
#
_cell.length_a   1.000
_cell.length_b   1.000
_cell.length_c   1.000
_cell.angle_alpha   90.00
_cell.angle_beta   90.00
_cell.angle_gamma   90.00
#
_symmetry.space_group_name_H-M   'P 1'
#
loop_
_entity.id
_entity.type
_entity.pdbx_description
1 polymer ?
#
loop_
_entity_poly.entity_id
_entity_poly.type
_entity_poly.pdbx_seq_one_letter_code
_entity_poly.pdbx_strand_id
1 'polypeptide(L)' 'SKHRLVNNFCLAFHFMSLLSCGACYVGTTGRCLNDRMREHANNVRNGKDGFLAQHCTGCNCVPLFKDTVTLYKHKDERT' A
#
# COMPACT_ATOMS: atom_id res chain seq x y z
N SER A 1 18.38 11.76 23.57
CA SER A 1 18.97 11.71 22.22
C SER A 1 18.00 11.02 21.27
N LYS A 2 17.30 11.77 20.40
CA LYS A 2 16.28 11.25 19.47
C LYS A 2 16.83 11.32 18.04
N HIS A 3 17.58 10.32 17.61
CA HIS A 3 17.98 10.19 16.21
C HIS A 3 16.78 9.68 15.40
N ARG A 4 15.95 10.62 14.94
CA ARG A 4 14.90 10.35 13.96
C ARG A 4 15.50 10.53 12.57
N LEU A 5 16.12 9.47 12.04
CA LEU A 5 16.47 9.39 10.62
C LEU A 5 15.17 9.21 9.82
N VAL A 6 14.47 10.31 9.56
CA VAL A 6 13.41 10.35 8.54
C VAL A 6 14.10 10.66 7.21
N ASN A 7 14.70 9.66 6.59
CA ASN A 7 15.08 9.78 5.18
C ASN A 7 13.80 9.71 4.33
N ASN A 8 13.10 10.85 4.25
CA ASN A 8 11.95 11.07 3.37
C ASN A 8 12.41 11.18 1.92
N PHE A 9 12.69 10.05 1.26
CA PHE A 9 12.64 10.00 -0.20
C PHE A 9 11.29 9.44 -0.60
N CYS A 10 10.31 10.34 -0.70
CA CYS A 10 8.95 10.08 -1.17
C CYS A 10 8.94 9.93 -2.70
N LEU A 11 9.53 8.85 -3.21
CA LEU A 11 9.39 8.47 -4.62
C LEU A 11 7.97 7.95 -4.87
N ALA A 12 7.45 8.11 -6.08
CA ALA A 12 6.19 7.45 -6.43
C ALA A 12 6.43 5.95 -6.64
N PHE A 13 5.84 5.12 -5.80
CA PHE A 13 5.95 3.66 -5.86
C PHE A 13 4.67 3.06 -6.44
N HIS A 14 4.83 2.18 -7.42
CA HIS A 14 3.80 1.21 -7.74
C HIS A 14 4.07 -0.07 -6.95
N PHE A 15 3.02 -0.60 -6.32
CA PHE A 15 3.10 -1.81 -5.51
C PHE A 15 1.95 -2.74 -5.87
N MET A 16 2.16 -4.02 -5.57
CA MET A 16 1.18 -5.07 -5.74
C MET A 16 1.03 -5.80 -4.41
N SER A 17 -0.20 -5.90 -3.90
CA SER A 17 -0.55 -6.74 -2.75
C SER A 17 -1.37 -7.93 -3.24
N LEU A 18 -1.01 -9.12 -2.80
CA LEU A 18 -1.84 -10.31 -2.98
C LEU A 18 -3.04 -10.26 -2.03
N LEU A 19 -4.13 -10.89 -2.42
CA LEU A 19 -5.31 -11.11 -1.59
C LEU A 19 -5.51 -12.62 -1.40
N SER A 20 -6.11 -13.02 -0.27
CA SER A 20 -6.35 -14.43 0.06
C SER A 20 -7.27 -15.14 -0.95
N CYS A 21 -8.01 -14.41 -1.76
CA CYS A 21 -8.82 -14.94 -2.87
C CYS A 21 -8.03 -15.18 -4.16
N GLY A 22 -6.73 -14.91 -4.18
CA GLY A 22 -5.87 -15.01 -5.38
C GLY A 22 -5.90 -13.76 -6.28
N ALA A 23 -6.77 -12.79 -5.99
CA ALA A 23 -6.75 -11.50 -6.67
C ALA A 23 -5.50 -10.68 -6.27
N CYS A 24 -5.18 -9.69 -7.10
CA CYS A 24 -4.05 -8.80 -6.89
C CYS A 24 -4.52 -7.35 -6.90
N TYR A 25 -4.14 -6.58 -5.88
CA TYR A 25 -4.39 -5.15 -5.82
C TYR A 25 -3.13 -4.39 -6.22
N VAL A 26 -3.22 -3.56 -7.25
CA VAL A 26 -2.14 -2.69 -7.69
C VAL A 26 -2.48 -1.26 -7.29
N GLY A 27 -1.55 -0.63 -6.58
CA GLY A 27 -1.72 0.73 -6.09
C GLY A 27 -0.49 1.58 -6.32
N THR A 28 -0.69 2.90 -6.27
CA THR A 28 0.35 3.91 -6.41
C THR A 28 0.46 4.75 -5.16
N THR A 29 1.67 5.14 -4.77
CA THR A 29 1.85 6.06 -3.64
C THR A 29 3.07 6.96 -3.80
N GLY A 30 2.89 8.26 -3.59
CA GLY A 30 3.98 9.22 -3.38
C GLY A 30 4.43 9.32 -1.91
N ARG A 31 3.95 8.44 -1.04
CA ARG A 31 4.35 8.33 0.39
C ARG A 31 5.04 6.99 0.64
N CYS A 32 5.72 6.88 1.78
CA CYS A 32 6.32 5.63 2.24
C CYS A 32 5.32 4.47 2.10
N LEU A 33 5.76 3.40 1.42
CA LEU A 33 4.93 2.23 1.14
C LEU A 33 4.35 1.62 2.43
N ASN A 34 5.15 1.57 3.49
CA ASN A 34 4.74 1.01 4.78
C ASN A 34 3.59 1.80 5.42
N ASP A 35 3.62 3.13 5.31
CA ASP A 35 2.55 3.99 5.83
C ASP A 35 1.27 3.77 5.04
N ARG A 36 1.35 3.63 3.71
CA ARG A 36 0.19 3.30 2.88
C ARG A 36 -0.39 1.92 3.15
N MET A 37 0.44 0.90 3.33
CA MET A 37 -0.05 -0.43 3.70
C MET A 37 -0.79 -0.39 5.04
N ARG A 38 -0.29 0.39 6.02
CA ARG A 38 -0.95 0.57 7.31
C ARG A 38 -2.31 1.27 7.17
N GLU A 39 -2.41 2.30 6.33
CA GLU A 39 -3.68 2.97 6.04
C GLU A 39 -4.67 2.02 5.38
N HIS A 40 -4.23 1.24 4.38
CA HIS A 40 -5.08 0.24 3.75
C HIS A 40 -5.55 -0.83 4.74
N ALA A 41 -4.67 -1.33 5.62
CA ALA A 41 -5.05 -2.25 6.68
C ALA A 41 -6.12 -1.66 7.61
N ASN A 42 -5.99 -0.38 7.96
CA ASN A 42 -6.97 0.32 8.77
C ASN A 42 -8.29 0.54 8.01
N ASN A 43 -8.25 0.82 6.71
CA ASN A 43 -9.46 1.02 5.93
C ASN A 43 -10.24 -0.29 5.75
N VAL A 44 -9.56 -1.38 5.41
CA VAL A 44 -10.16 -2.71 5.31
C VAL A 44 -10.77 -3.13 6.65
N ARG A 45 -10.04 -2.99 7.76
CA ARG A 45 -10.54 -3.35 9.09
C ARG A 45 -11.77 -2.55 9.51
N ASN A 46 -11.83 -1.27 9.19
CA ASN A 46 -12.91 -0.38 9.62
C ASN A 46 -14.05 -0.29 8.58
N GLY A 47 -14.01 -1.08 7.50
CA GLY A 47 -15.00 -1.01 6.42
C GLY A 47 -15.07 0.37 5.74
N LYS A 48 -13.95 1.10 5.70
CA LYS A 48 -13.88 2.43 5.07
C LYS A 48 -13.75 2.33 3.56
N ASP A 49 -13.97 3.46 2.89
CA ASP A 49 -13.92 3.58 1.43
C ASP A 49 -12.55 3.22 0.80
N GLY A 50 -12.63 2.79 -0.45
CA GLY A 50 -11.51 2.44 -1.32
C GLY A 50 -11.69 1.07 -1.96
N PHE A 51 -11.23 0.92 -3.21
CA PHE A 51 -11.41 -0.30 -3.99
C PHE A 51 -10.94 -1.57 -3.28
N LEU A 52 -9.83 -1.50 -2.54
CA LEU A 52 -9.33 -2.65 -1.78
C LEU A 52 -10.31 -3.07 -0.67
N ALA A 53 -10.83 -2.10 0.10
CA ALA A 53 -11.77 -2.38 1.18
C ALA A 53 -13.12 -2.86 0.64
N GLN A 54 -13.63 -2.23 -0.42
CA GLN A 54 -14.85 -2.67 -1.12
C GLN A 54 -14.72 -4.11 -1.64
N HIS A 55 -13.58 -4.45 -2.25
CA HIS A 55 -13.31 -5.82 -2.69
C HIS A 55 -13.27 -6.80 -1.51
N CYS A 56 -12.54 -6.47 -0.44
CA CYS A 56 -12.43 -7.35 0.73
C CYS A 56 -13.80 -7.60 1.39
N THR A 57 -14.65 -6.58 1.47
CA THR A 57 -16.03 -6.71 1.97
C THR A 57 -16.90 -7.58 1.07
N GLY A 58 -16.88 -7.36 -0.25
CA GLY A 58 -17.71 -8.13 -1.19
C GLY A 58 -17.23 -9.56 -1.43
N CYS A 59 -15.92 -9.79 -1.40
CA CYS A 59 -15.29 -11.09 -1.64
C CYS A 59 -15.07 -11.89 -0.34
N ASN A 60 -15.19 -11.26 0.83
CA ASN A 60 -14.83 -11.81 2.14
C ASN A 60 -13.39 -12.36 2.19
N CYS A 61 -12.47 -11.62 1.57
CA CYS A 61 -11.04 -11.95 1.53
C CYS A 61 -10.21 -10.93 2.30
N VAL A 62 -8.94 -11.25 2.54
CA VAL A 62 -8.01 -10.34 3.24
C VAL A 62 -6.78 -10.01 2.38
N PRO A 63 -6.27 -8.79 2.45
CA PRO A 63 -5.01 -8.43 1.81
C PRO A 63 -3.82 -9.02 2.58
N LEU A 64 -2.88 -9.60 1.84
CA LEU A 64 -1.64 -10.19 2.35
C LEU A 64 -0.51 -9.16 2.29
N PHE A 65 -0.57 -8.14 3.15
CA PHE A 65 0.36 -7.01 3.08
C PHE A 65 1.84 -7.37 3.23
N LYS A 66 2.15 -8.49 3.93
CA LYS A 66 3.53 -8.97 4.08
C LYS A 66 4.14 -9.43 2.75
N ASP A 67 3.29 -9.84 1.81
CA ASP A 67 3.67 -10.30 0.47
C ASP A 67 3.61 -9.16 -0.56
N THR A 68 3.53 -7.91 -0.09
CA THR A 68 3.50 -6.75 -0.97
C THR A 68 4.85 -6.58 -1.65
N VAL A 69 4.84 -6.56 -2.99
CA VAL A 69 6.03 -6.32 -3.79
C VAL A 69 6.02 -4.90 -4.35
N THR A 70 7.19 -4.26 -4.38
CA THR A 70 7.38 -3.01 -5.13
C THR A 70 7.63 -3.35 -6.59
N LEU A 71 6.77 -2.86 -7.49
CA LEU A 71 6.89 -3.12 -8.92
C LEU A 71 7.92 -2.20 -9.57
N TYR A 72 7.77 -0.89 -9.37
CA TYR A 72 8.70 0.12 -9.86
C TYR A 72 8.66 1.39 -9.02
N LYS A 73 9.81 2.07 -8.99
CA LYS A 73 9.98 3.39 -8.38
C LYS A 73 10.04 4.40 -9.51
N HIS A 74 9.14 5.37 -9.53
CA HIS A 74 9.30 6.52 -10.39
C HIS A 74 10.54 7.28 -9.92
N LYS A 75 11.50 7.52 -10.81
CA LYS A 75 12.61 8.42 -10.49
C LYS A 75 12.02 9.82 -10.35
N ASP A 76 12.47 10.52 -9.30
CA ASP A 76 12.22 11.94 -9.16
C ASP A 76 12.96 12.61 -10.32
N GLU A 77 12.27 12.86 -11.43
CA GLU A 77 12.81 13.65 -12.53
C GLU A 77 12.52 15.11 -12.21
N ARG A 78 13.35 15.70 -11.33
CA ARG A 78 13.45 17.14 -11.20
C ARG A 78 14.12 17.66 -12.48
N THR A 79 13.30 17.98 -13.49
CA THR A 79 13.68 18.89 -14.58
C THR A 79 13.70 20.33 -14.07
#